data_AF-A0A8T4TC76-F1
#
_entry.id   AF-A0A8T4TC76-F1
#
_cell.length_a   1.000
_cell.length_b   1.000
_cell.length_c   1.000
_cell.angle_alpha   90.00
_cell.angle_beta   90.00
_cell.angle_gamma   90.00
#
_symmetry.space_group_name_H-M   'P 1'
#
loop_
_entity.id
_entity.type
_entity.pdbx_description
1 polymer ?
#
loop_
_entity_poly.entity_id
_entity_poly.type
_entity_poly.pdbx_seq_one_letter_code
_entity_poly.pdbx_strand_id
1 'polypeptide(L)'
;MKKTLLLIMLLIGALIVQAKTIEQEVRYLDSYEIAGNNLTLIGIGNDKKSIVICVNNERSIIERGNEIEISNLKIEPLTIYDLSAKLKLIYSDEDRECDESCSNTACLGSVAEEIEEVQAEEIEEVQAEEIEEPRQPSNFTSISLGLMILAVVLLIIFFSKKKR
;
A
#
# COMPACT_ATOMS: atom_id res chain seq x y z
N MET A 1 -5.73 31.28 30.63
CA MET A 1 -6.46 30.19 29.95
C MET A 1 -6.65 30.44 28.45
N LYS A 2 -7.10 31.63 27.99
CA LYS A 2 -7.26 31.91 26.55
C LYS A 2 -5.95 31.89 25.74
N LYS A 3 -4.85 32.40 26.31
CA LYS A 3 -3.53 32.42 25.66
C LYS A 3 -2.91 31.03 25.48
N THR A 4 -3.10 30.14 26.45
CA THR A 4 -2.64 28.75 26.38
C THR A 4 -3.43 27.94 25.34
N LEU A 5 -4.73 28.21 25.19
CA LEU A 5 -5.56 27.54 24.18
C LEU A 5 -5.18 27.95 22.75
N LEU A 6 -4.81 29.22 22.56
CA LEU A 6 -4.33 29.74 21.27
C LEU A 6 -2.96 29.15 20.89
N LEU A 7 -2.08 28.97 21.88
CA LEU A 7 -0.77 28.34 21.68
C LEU A 7 -0.89 26.84 21.34
N ILE A 8 -1.84 26.13 21.96
CA ILE A 8 -2.16 24.74 21.61
C ILE A 8 -2.72 24.63 20.19
N MET A 9 -3.62 25.53 19.79
CA MET A 9 -4.15 25.55 18.42
C MET A 9 -3.05 25.80 17.38
N LEU A 10 -2.12 26.70 17.67
CA LEU A 10 -0.99 26.99 16.79
C LEU A 10 0.00 25.82 16.69
N LEU A 11 0.22 25.10 17.80
CA LEU A 11 1.05 23.89 17.82
C LEU A 11 0.42 22.74 17.02
N ILE A 12 -0.91 22.56 17.12
CA ILE A 12 -1.65 21.54 16.37
C ILE A 12 -1.63 21.84 14.87
N GLY A 13 -1.72 23.12 14.48
CA GLY A 13 -1.64 23.53 13.08
C GLY A 13 -0.28 23.31 12.43
N ALA A 14 0.80 23.28 13.22
CA ALA A 14 2.16 23.03 12.72
C ALA A 14 2.46 21.54 12.47
N LEU A 15 1.60 20.62 12.91
CA LEU A 15 1.80 19.17 12.78
C LEU A 15 1.10 18.55 11.56
N ILE A 16 0.65 19.36 10.60
CA ILE A 16 0.01 18.84 9.38
C ILE A 16 1.11 18.28 8.48
N VAL A 17 1.35 16.97 8.59
CA VAL A 17 2.22 16.22 7.67
C VAL A 17 1.51 16.15 6.31
N GLN A 18 2.15 16.69 5.27
CA GLN A 18 1.64 16.62 3.92
C GLN A 18 2.02 15.26 3.31
N ALA A 19 1.03 14.37 3.19
CA ALA A 19 1.18 13.14 2.44
C ALA A 19 0.78 13.37 0.98
N LYS A 20 1.64 12.95 0.05
CA LYS A 20 1.32 12.86 -1.37
C LYS A 20 0.76 11.48 -1.69
N THR A 21 -0.13 11.43 -2.67
CA THR A 21 -0.67 10.19 -3.23
C THR A 21 -0.54 10.23 -4.73
N ILE A 22 0.03 9.18 -5.31
CA ILE A 22 0.09 8.99 -6.75
C ILE A 22 -0.42 7.60 -7.14
N GLU A 23 -0.91 7.48 -8.35
CA GLU A 23 -1.21 6.19 -8.97
C GLU A 23 -0.20 5.96 -10.10
N GLN A 24 0.52 4.84 -10.04
CA GLN A 24 1.56 4.51 -11.00
C GLN A 24 1.40 3.07 -11.47
N GLU A 25 1.51 2.85 -12.78
CA GLU A 25 1.65 1.51 -13.33
C GLU A 25 3.13 1.12 -13.35
N VAL A 26 3.45 -0.03 -12.75
CA VAL A 26 4.79 -0.59 -12.65
C VAL A 26 4.79 -1.93 -13.37
N ARG A 27 5.71 -2.13 -14.32
CA ARG A 27 5.82 -3.40 -15.06
C ARG A 27 6.74 -4.38 -14.34
N TYR A 28 6.59 -5.65 -14.67
CA TYR A 28 7.44 -6.72 -14.14
C TYR A 28 8.92 -6.42 -14.43
N LEU A 29 9.74 -6.48 -13.38
CA LEU A 29 11.17 -6.13 -13.34
C LEU A 29 11.51 -4.66 -13.63
N ASP A 30 10.51 -3.78 -13.80
CA ASP A 30 10.76 -2.35 -13.86
C ASP A 30 10.93 -1.78 -12.43
N SER A 31 11.90 -0.89 -12.30
CA SER A 31 12.18 -0.15 -11.08
C SER A 31 11.64 1.27 -11.18
N TYR A 32 11.08 1.77 -10.08
CA TYR A 32 10.50 3.09 -9.97
C TYR A 32 10.97 3.76 -8.68
N GLU A 33 11.67 4.89 -8.82
CA GLU A 33 12.22 5.65 -7.71
C GLU A 33 11.22 6.70 -7.22
N ILE A 34 10.95 6.69 -5.91
CA ILE A 34 10.03 7.63 -5.28
C ILE A 34 10.39 7.92 -3.82
N ALA A 35 10.55 9.20 -3.48
CA ALA A 35 10.80 9.67 -2.11
C ALA A 35 11.92 8.89 -1.39
N GLY A 36 13.06 8.68 -2.06
CA GLY A 36 14.21 7.95 -1.52
C GLY A 36 14.04 6.42 -1.47
N ASN A 37 13.01 5.88 -2.11
CA ASN A 37 12.77 4.45 -2.21
C ASN A 37 12.84 3.98 -3.66
N ASN A 38 13.46 2.83 -3.90
CA ASN A 38 13.46 2.14 -5.18
C ASN A 38 12.47 0.99 -5.10
N LEU A 39 11.34 1.10 -5.80
CA LEU A 39 10.30 0.08 -5.86
C LEU A 39 10.44 -0.73 -7.15
N THR A 40 10.57 -2.04 -7.05
CA THR A 40 10.57 -2.95 -8.21
C THR A 40 9.45 -3.98 -8.06
N LEU A 41 8.68 -4.19 -9.13
CA LEU A 41 7.73 -5.30 -9.20
C LEU A 41 8.48 -6.57 -9.60
N ILE A 42 8.63 -7.53 -8.69
CA ILE A 42 9.46 -8.73 -8.92
C ILE A 42 8.63 -10.01 -9.13
N GLY A 43 7.31 -9.94 -9.00
CA GLY A 43 6.43 -11.09 -9.19
C GLY A 43 4.96 -10.73 -9.19
N ILE A 44 4.17 -11.54 -9.87
CA ILE A 44 2.71 -11.47 -9.88
C ILE A 44 2.20 -12.86 -9.51
N GLY A 45 1.35 -12.96 -8.50
CA GLY A 45 0.76 -14.23 -8.11
C GLY A 45 -0.14 -14.77 -9.22
N ASN A 46 -0.17 -16.08 -9.41
CA ASN A 46 -0.87 -16.77 -10.50
C ASN A 46 -2.32 -16.31 -10.69
N ASP A 47 -3.04 -16.01 -9.61
CA ASP A 47 -4.44 -15.59 -9.64
C ASP A 47 -4.66 -14.09 -9.91
N LYS A 48 -3.59 -13.30 -10.15
CA LYS A 48 -3.65 -11.82 -10.18
C LYS A 48 -4.30 -11.21 -8.94
N LYS A 49 -4.18 -11.89 -7.80
CA LYS A 49 -4.69 -11.46 -6.49
C LYS A 49 -3.61 -10.87 -5.63
N SER A 50 -2.35 -11.12 -5.93
CA SER A 50 -1.21 -10.59 -5.18
C SER A 50 -0.07 -10.21 -6.12
N ILE A 51 0.76 -9.31 -5.64
CA ILE A 51 2.04 -8.96 -6.25
C ILE A 51 3.16 -9.19 -5.26
N VAL A 52 4.36 -9.40 -5.78
CA VAL A 52 5.60 -9.42 -5.03
C VAL A 52 6.38 -8.18 -5.43
N ILE A 53 6.66 -7.33 -4.46
CA ILE A 53 7.46 -6.12 -4.67
C ILE A 53 8.76 -6.22 -3.87
N CYS A 54 9.75 -5.47 -4.32
CA CYS A 54 10.95 -5.17 -3.56
C CYS A 54 11.07 -3.65 -3.40
N VAL A 55 11.32 -3.19 -2.18
CA VAL A 55 11.56 -1.78 -1.87
C VAL A 55 12.84 -1.68 -1.06
N ASN A 56 13.89 -1.07 -1.60
CA ASN A 56 15.20 -0.95 -0.93
C ASN A 56 15.71 -2.27 -0.34
N ASN A 57 15.70 -3.36 -1.13
CA ASN A 57 16.03 -4.73 -0.74
C ASN A 57 15.03 -5.42 0.22
N GLU A 58 13.94 -4.77 0.62
CA GLU A 58 12.88 -5.39 1.42
C GLU A 58 11.80 -5.99 0.52
N ARG A 59 11.66 -7.32 0.54
CA ARG A 59 10.65 -8.04 -0.24
C ARG A 59 9.34 -8.12 0.54
N SER A 60 8.23 -7.90 -0.14
CA SER A 60 6.89 -8.07 0.42
C SER A 60 5.91 -8.62 -0.60
N ILE A 61 4.93 -9.37 -0.12
CA ILE A 61 3.80 -9.86 -0.92
C ILE A 61 2.58 -9.04 -0.49
N ILE A 62 1.88 -8.45 -1.46
CA ILE A 62 0.73 -7.61 -1.19
C ILE A 62 -0.46 -8.14 -2.00
N GLU A 63 -1.55 -8.42 -1.30
CA GLU A 63 -2.81 -8.77 -1.95
C GLU A 63 -3.52 -7.52 -2.49
N ARG A 64 -4.29 -7.69 -3.56
CA ARG A 64 -5.05 -6.61 -4.21
C ARG A 64 -6.02 -5.95 -3.23
N GLY A 65 -5.94 -4.64 -3.12
CA GLY A 65 -6.76 -3.84 -2.20
C GLY A 65 -6.27 -3.81 -0.76
N ASN A 66 -5.17 -4.50 -0.43
CA ASN A 66 -4.51 -4.37 0.87
C ASN A 66 -3.38 -3.33 0.77
N GLU A 67 -3.31 -2.45 1.77
CA GLU A 67 -2.22 -1.48 1.92
C GLU A 67 -1.15 -2.08 2.85
N ILE A 68 0.11 -1.98 2.45
CA ILE A 68 1.27 -2.21 3.33
C ILE A 68 2.14 -0.96 3.37
N GLU A 69 2.90 -0.79 4.45
CA GLU A 69 3.88 0.28 4.60
C GLU A 69 5.28 -0.31 4.69
N ILE A 70 6.18 0.14 3.83
CA ILE A 70 7.60 -0.27 3.77
C ILE A 70 8.44 1.00 3.65
N SER A 71 9.36 1.23 4.59
CA SER A 71 10.27 2.40 4.54
C SER A 71 9.55 3.76 4.33
N ASN A 72 8.43 3.97 5.02
CA ASN A 72 7.54 5.15 4.91
C ASN A 72 6.84 5.32 3.55
N LEU A 73 6.92 4.32 2.66
CA LEU A 73 6.15 4.23 1.44
C LEU A 73 4.98 3.27 1.66
N LYS A 74 3.76 3.78 1.58
CA LYS A 74 2.55 2.95 1.60
C LYS A 74 2.16 2.56 0.18
N ILE A 75 1.85 1.28 0.00
CA ILE A 75 1.67 0.67 -1.31
C ILE A 75 0.38 -0.13 -1.27
N GLU A 76 -0.54 0.19 -2.18
CA GLU A 76 -1.82 -0.50 -2.34
C GLU A 76 -1.97 -0.93 -3.81
N PRO A 77 -1.99 -2.24 -4.13
CA PRO A 77 -2.24 -2.72 -5.48
C PRO A 77 -3.72 -2.52 -5.84
N LEU A 78 -3.98 -1.63 -6.81
CA LEU A 78 -5.34 -1.35 -7.29
C LEU A 78 -5.79 -2.35 -8.35
N THR A 79 -4.93 -2.61 -9.33
CA THR A 79 -5.21 -3.51 -10.45
C THR A 79 -3.95 -4.28 -10.79
N ILE A 80 -4.08 -5.58 -11.03
CA ILE A 80 -2.97 -6.49 -11.33
C ILE A 80 -3.24 -7.08 -12.71
N TYR A 81 -2.31 -6.87 -13.64
CA TYR A 81 -2.31 -7.39 -15.01
C TYR A 81 -1.33 -8.57 -15.12
N ASP A 82 -1.14 -9.11 -16.32
CA ASP A 82 -0.21 -10.23 -16.55
C ASP A 82 1.26 -9.85 -16.34
N LEU A 83 1.64 -8.62 -16.71
CA LEU A 83 3.04 -8.15 -16.70
C LEU A 83 3.20 -6.78 -16.01
N SER A 84 2.16 -6.27 -15.38
CA SER A 84 2.20 -4.98 -14.69
C SER A 84 1.18 -4.92 -13.56
N ALA A 85 1.36 -3.97 -12.66
CA ALA A 85 0.39 -3.65 -11.63
C ALA A 85 0.22 -2.14 -11.51
N LYS A 86 -1.03 -1.69 -11.42
CA LYS A 86 -1.36 -0.32 -11.06
C LYS A 86 -1.36 -0.20 -9.54
N LEU A 87 -0.43 0.57 -9.01
CA LEU A 87 -0.19 0.78 -7.59
C LEU A 87 -0.64 2.18 -7.20
N LYS A 88 -1.25 2.29 -6.03
CA LYS A 88 -1.43 3.57 -5.33
C LYS A 88 -0.32 3.68 -4.29
N LEU A 89 0.46 4.75 -4.41
CA LEU A 89 1.63 5.02 -3.59
C LEU A 89 1.35 6.25 -2.74
N ILE A 90 1.53 6.15 -1.42
CA ILE A 90 1.37 7.25 -0.47
C ILE A 90 2.68 7.44 0.28
N TYR A 91 3.20 8.66 0.28
CA TYR A 91 4.48 9.02 0.89
C TYR A 91 4.44 10.46 1.39
N SER A 92 5.24 10.78 2.39
CA SER A 92 5.46 12.17 2.82
C SER A 92 6.44 12.87 1.89
N ASP A 93 6.22 14.17 1.65
CA ASP A 93 7.22 15.02 0.99
C ASP A 93 8.44 15.22 1.89
N GLU A 94 9.31 14.22 1.89
CA GLU A 94 10.71 14.40 2.24
C GLU A 94 11.45 14.44 0.91
N ASP A 95 12.10 15.57 0.58
CA ASP A 95 13.02 15.69 -0.55
C ASP A 95 14.26 14.79 -0.27
N ARG A 96 14.05 13.48 -0.33
CA ARG A 96 15.07 12.45 -0.22
C ARG A 96 15.35 11.92 -1.61
N GLU A 97 16.55 12.23 -2.09
CA GLU A 97 17.09 11.57 -3.27
C GLU A 97 17.46 10.12 -2.92
N CYS A 98 17.33 9.25 -3.90
CA CYS A 98 17.75 7.85 -3.84
C CYS A 98 19.29 7.82 -3.72
N ASP A 99 19.83 7.35 -2.59
CA ASP A 99 21.27 7.19 -2.36
C ASP A 99 21.71 5.73 -2.53
N GLU A 100 22.93 5.38 -2.13
CA GLU A 100 23.45 4.00 -2.25
C GLU A 100 22.60 2.95 -1.48
N SER A 101 21.78 3.37 -0.50
CA SER A 101 20.86 2.48 0.22
C SER A 101 19.61 2.11 -0.57
N CYS A 102 19.33 2.86 -1.63
CA CYS A 102 18.15 2.74 -2.49
C CYS A 102 18.38 1.74 -3.63
N SER A 103 18.75 0.51 -3.24
CA SER A 103 19.09 -0.58 -4.14
C SER A 103 18.15 -1.77 -3.96
N ASN A 104 17.88 -2.50 -5.04
CA ASN A 104 17.12 -3.76 -5.03
C ASN A 104 17.96 -4.97 -5.47
N THR A 105 19.28 -4.85 -5.45
CA THR A 105 20.20 -5.92 -5.89
C THR A 105 19.98 -7.23 -5.12
N ALA A 106 19.67 -7.18 -3.82
CA ALA A 106 19.46 -8.38 -3.01
C ALA A 106 18.17 -9.12 -3.39
N CYS A 107 17.13 -8.39 -3.83
CA CYS A 107 15.89 -9.00 -4.30
C CYS A 107 16.00 -9.58 -5.72
N LEU A 108 16.81 -8.95 -6.58
CA LEU A 108 16.95 -9.35 -7.98
C LEU A 108 17.99 -10.45 -8.18
N GLY A 109 18.98 -10.55 -7.28
CA GLY A 109 20.03 -11.56 -7.35
C GLY A 109 19.53 -13.01 -7.32
N SER A 110 18.39 -13.27 -6.67
CA SER A 110 17.75 -14.61 -6.64
C SER A 110 16.76 -14.84 -7.78
N VAL A 111 16.20 -13.77 -8.36
CA VAL A 111 15.20 -13.86 -9.44
C VAL A 111 15.88 -14.19 -10.78
N ALA A 112 17.15 -13.80 -10.97
CA ALA A 112 17.91 -14.16 -12.17
C ALA A 112 18.18 -15.67 -12.30
N GLU A 113 18.22 -16.43 -11.19
CA GLU A 113 18.37 -17.89 -11.22
C GLU A 113 17.03 -18.62 -11.48
N GLU A 114 15.89 -18.07 -11.05
CA GLU A 114 14.56 -18.68 -11.25
C GLU A 114 13.96 -18.41 -12.65
N ILE A 115 14.37 -17.33 -13.34
CA ILE A 115 13.86 -16.99 -14.68
C ILE A 115 14.38 -17.92 -15.79
N GLU A 116 15.53 -18.58 -15.60
CA GLU A 116 16.05 -19.57 -16.58
C GLU A 116 15.25 -20.89 -16.59
N GLU A 117 14.54 -21.25 -15.51
CA GLU A 117 13.78 -22.51 -15.45
C GLU A 117 12.33 -22.35 -15.96
N VAL A 118 11.68 -21.20 -15.78
CA VAL A 118 10.25 -21.03 -16.11
C VAL A 118 10.01 -20.83 -17.63
N GLN A 119 10.95 -20.24 -18.38
CA GLN A 119 10.78 -20.05 -19.84
C GLN A 119 10.91 -21.35 -20.65
N ALA A 120 11.29 -22.48 -20.05
CA ALA A 120 11.41 -23.77 -20.73
C ALA A 120 10.11 -24.61 -20.68
N GLU A 121 9.17 -24.34 -19.75
CA GLU A 121 7.98 -25.18 -19.54
C GLU A 121 6.65 -24.54 -19.99
N GLU A 122 6.57 -23.21 -20.17
CA GLU A 122 5.32 -22.48 -20.44
C GLU A 122 4.93 -22.37 -21.94
N ILE A 123 5.15 -23.43 -22.75
CA ILE A 123 4.66 -23.51 -24.15
C ILE A 123 3.67 -24.67 -24.36
N GLU A 124 3.52 -25.64 -23.43
CA GLU A 124 2.70 -26.84 -23.68
C GLU A 124 1.38 -26.98 -22.90
N GLU A 125 1.10 -26.23 -21.84
CA GLU A 125 -0.12 -26.43 -21.02
C GLU A 125 -1.15 -25.29 -21.11
N VAL A 126 -1.55 -24.90 -22.32
CA VAL A 126 -2.81 -24.17 -22.53
C VAL A 126 -3.85 -25.14 -23.06
N GLN A 127 -4.46 -25.94 -22.18
CA GLN A 127 -5.77 -26.53 -22.41
C GLN A 127 -6.36 -27.15 -21.13
N ALA A 128 -7.57 -26.68 -20.80
CA ALA A 128 -8.55 -27.26 -19.86
C ALA A 128 -8.32 -27.05 -18.35
N GLU A 129 -9.05 -26.10 -17.75
CA GLU A 129 -10.25 -26.45 -16.97
C GLU A 129 -11.04 -25.21 -16.54
N GLU A 130 -12.33 -25.26 -16.82
CA GLU A 130 -13.40 -24.35 -16.41
C GLU A 130 -14.09 -24.96 -15.18
N ILE A 131 -14.11 -24.28 -14.03
CA ILE A 131 -14.93 -24.67 -12.87
C ILE A 131 -15.56 -23.44 -12.20
N GLU A 132 -16.89 -23.45 -12.11
CA GLU A 132 -17.79 -22.44 -11.52
C GLU A 132 -17.94 -22.55 -9.98
N GLU A 133 -18.10 -21.37 -9.34
CA GLU A 133 -18.87 -20.95 -8.13
C GLU A 133 -18.97 -21.82 -6.84
N PRO A 134 -18.95 -21.21 -5.61
CA PRO A 134 -20.13 -20.50 -5.10
C PRO A 134 -19.88 -19.20 -4.31
N ARG A 135 -20.87 -18.30 -4.42
CA ARG A 135 -21.06 -17.10 -3.59
C ARG A 135 -21.51 -17.47 -2.17
N GLN A 136 -20.93 -16.84 -1.16
CA GLN A 136 -21.56 -16.65 0.14
C GLN A 136 -21.47 -15.19 0.62
N PRO A 137 -22.49 -14.70 1.36
CA PRO A 137 -22.65 -13.29 1.70
C PRO A 137 -21.92 -12.94 3.00
N SER A 138 -21.07 -11.91 2.99
CA SER A 138 -20.53 -11.32 4.20
C SER A 138 -21.38 -10.15 4.67
N ASN A 139 -22.26 -10.43 5.63
CA ASN A 139 -22.95 -9.42 6.44
C ASN A 139 -22.00 -8.87 7.50
N PHE A 140 -21.23 -7.80 7.24
CA PHE A 140 -20.47 -7.12 8.31
C PHE A 140 -20.15 -5.65 7.97
N THR A 141 -21.10 -4.74 8.16
CA THR A 141 -20.81 -3.27 8.18
C THR A 141 -21.70 -2.44 9.12
N SER A 142 -22.57 -3.05 9.92
CA SER A 142 -23.51 -2.31 10.79
C SER A 142 -22.98 -2.00 12.20
N ILE A 143 -21.93 -2.69 12.67
CA ILE A 143 -21.41 -2.51 14.04
C ILE A 143 -20.46 -1.29 14.14
N SER A 144 -19.73 -0.96 13.08
CA SER A 144 -18.77 0.17 13.07
C SER A 144 -19.47 1.53 13.14
N LEU A 145 -20.62 1.69 12.46
CA LEU A 145 -21.34 2.97 12.41
C LEU A 145 -21.94 3.38 13.77
N GLY A 146 -22.41 2.41 14.56
CA GLY A 146 -23.01 2.66 15.88
C GLY A 146 -22.01 3.20 16.90
N LEU A 147 -20.77 2.69 16.87
CA LEU A 147 -19.70 3.15 17.78
C LEU A 147 -19.25 4.58 17.45
N MET A 148 -19.20 4.94 16.16
CA MET A 148 -18.91 6.31 15.73
C MET A 148 -19.96 7.32 16.21
N ILE A 149 -21.26 6.99 16.09
CA ILE A 149 -22.34 7.88 16.55
C ILE A 149 -22.29 8.05 18.08
N LEU A 150 -22.04 6.98 18.83
CA LEU A 150 -21.91 7.04 20.29
C LEU A 150 -20.75 7.97 20.73
N ALA A 151 -19.59 7.86 20.07
CA ALA A 151 -18.42 8.68 20.35
C ALA A 151 -18.70 10.19 20.12
N VAL A 152 -19.41 10.54 19.04
CA VAL A 152 -19.79 11.92 18.73
C VAL A 152 -20.75 12.48 19.79
N VAL A 153 -21.74 11.72 20.24
CA VAL A 153 -22.69 12.15 21.29
C VAL A 153 -21.97 12.41 22.62
N LEU A 154 -21.05 11.54 23.01
CA LEU A 154 -20.26 11.72 24.24
C LEU A 154 -19.39 12.99 24.19
N LEU A 155 -18.78 13.28 23.05
CA LEU A 155 -18.02 14.52 22.85
C LEU A 155 -18.90 15.76 23.00
N ILE A 156 -20.10 15.77 22.39
CA ILE A 156 -21.04 16.90 22.52
C ILE A 156 -21.41 17.13 23.99
N ILE A 157 -21.76 16.06 24.73
CA ILE A 157 -22.11 16.16 26.16
C ILE A 157 -20.93 16.72 26.98
N PHE A 158 -19.71 16.25 26.69
CA PHE A 158 -18.50 16.73 27.37
C PHE A 158 -18.27 18.23 27.14
N PHE A 159 -18.41 18.70 25.90
CA PHE A 159 -18.28 20.12 25.57
C PHE A 159 -19.43 20.98 26.13
N SER A 160 -20.65 20.45 26.19
CA SER A 160 -21.81 21.15 26.79
C SER A 160 -21.68 21.31 28.30
N LYS A 161 -21.13 20.31 29.01
CA LYS A 161 -20.91 20.40 30.47
C LYS A 161 -19.81 21.37 30.86
N LYS A 162 -18.78 21.55 30.02
CA LYS A 162 -17.66 22.45 30.28
C LYS A 162 -18.01 23.95 30.21
N LYS A 163 -19.24 24.30 29.79
CA LYS A 163 -19.73 25.68 29.63
C LYS A 163 -20.47 26.24 30.86
N ARG A 164 -20.55 25.50 31.97
CA ARG A 164 -20.95 26.02 33.30
C ARG A 164 -19.73 26.07 34.20
#